data_AF-A0A7W1WHX8-F1
#
_entry.id   AF-A0A7W1WHX8-F1
#
_cell.length_a   1.000
_cell.length_b   1.000
_cell.length_c   1.000
_cell.angle_alpha   90.00
_cell.angle_beta   90.00
_cell.angle_gamma   90.00
#
_symmetry.space_group_name_H-M   'P 1'
#
loop_
_entity.id
_entity.type
_entity.pdbx_description
1 polymer ?
#
loop_
_entity_poly.entity_id
_entity_poly.type
_entity_poly.pdbx_seq_one_letter_code
_entity_poly.pdbx_strand_id
1 'polypeptide(L)'
;MTVTHISALLAATALSLSMAHAQPMPKPAASEATTETATEAEASTEATAEAKTEADAAETIAAVTGKGEQKEPLTLSPGAATVGVKAGEHRFNLTFEPTAVEGMGLVRSKFLNEGIFQSVLDSLADNIALPRDVAVTFKDCGFDNAYWDPDESTVNMCWELISLYNRGYEEVSGEESAYLRGADQDTVLTGTTAFILMHELGHGLVSLFQLPVTGREEDVVDQFATLAMLSADEPEDTFENRDGRLVLLGAYFFQQLASQPGDLTREIFADEHALGQQRYYDVMCLVLGSDQDAYMPILAPGLFMVAREADENPDNFDDERVTDWLTKTDALNILPYERAVRCGDEYAKYSASWDYLLENFMIPQDDQAEQADQQAAEPQGAENEQASEPAPETQDEEAVQPN
;
A
#
# COMPACT_ATOMS: atom_id res chain seq x y z
N MET A 1 12.41 22.98 -14.05
CA MET A 1 11.01 23.37 -14.32
C MET A 1 10.35 23.54 -12.95
N THR A 2 9.49 24.54 -12.81
CA THR A 2 9.20 25.21 -11.53
C THR A 2 8.15 24.49 -10.69
N VAL A 3 8.36 24.52 -9.38
CA VAL A 3 7.58 24.10 -8.17
C VAL A 3 6.06 24.39 -8.20
N THR A 4 5.54 24.97 -9.27
CA THR A 4 4.19 25.53 -9.37
C THR A 4 3.11 24.55 -9.87
N HIS A 5 3.44 23.31 -10.25
CA HIS A 5 2.45 22.34 -10.75
C HIS A 5 1.96 21.30 -9.73
N ILE A 6 2.61 21.18 -8.57
CA ILE A 6 2.31 20.14 -7.57
C ILE A 6 1.02 20.43 -6.77
N SER A 7 0.66 21.72 -6.57
CA SER A 7 -0.42 22.09 -5.63
C SER A 7 -1.85 22.11 -6.20
N ALA A 8 -2.10 21.74 -7.45
CA ALA A 8 -3.40 21.98 -8.10
C ALA A 8 -4.22 20.73 -8.49
N LEU A 9 -3.68 19.50 -8.42
CA LEU A 9 -4.28 18.35 -9.14
C LEU A 9 -4.97 17.26 -8.29
N LEU A 10 -4.74 17.16 -6.97
CA LEU A 10 -5.43 16.15 -6.14
C LEU A 10 -6.94 16.41 -5.90
N ALA A 11 -7.48 17.55 -6.33
CA ALA A 11 -8.88 17.92 -6.10
C ALA A 11 -9.90 17.37 -7.13
N ALA A 12 -9.49 16.62 -8.15
CA ALA A 12 -10.34 16.29 -9.32
C ALA A 12 -10.89 14.86 -9.40
N THR A 13 -10.46 13.91 -8.57
CA THR A 13 -10.77 12.47 -8.74
C THR A 13 -12.01 11.95 -8.00
N ALA A 14 -12.76 12.79 -7.27
CA ALA A 14 -13.93 12.34 -6.51
C ALA A 14 -15.23 12.11 -7.33
N LEU A 15 -15.20 12.12 -8.67
CA LEU A 15 -16.45 12.04 -9.44
C LEU A 15 -16.35 11.33 -10.80
N SER A 16 -16.07 10.02 -10.80
CA SER A 16 -16.78 9.03 -11.65
C SER A 16 -16.05 7.70 -11.73
N LEU A 17 -16.63 6.62 -11.19
CA LEU A 17 -16.70 5.35 -11.92
C LEU A 17 -17.79 4.46 -11.31
N SER A 18 -18.83 4.19 -12.09
CA SER A 18 -19.91 3.27 -11.77
C SER A 18 -19.94 2.15 -12.80
N MET A 19 -19.98 0.93 -12.28
CA MET A 19 -20.36 -0.34 -12.91
C MET A 19 -19.36 -1.06 -13.83
N ALA A 20 -18.79 -2.15 -13.30
CA ALA A 20 -18.68 -3.41 -14.02
C ALA A 20 -18.87 -4.59 -13.05
N HIS A 21 -19.92 -5.39 -13.26
CA HIS A 21 -20.24 -6.61 -12.53
C HIS A 21 -19.39 -7.78 -13.03
N ALA A 22 -18.70 -8.50 -12.13
CA ALA A 22 -18.12 -9.80 -12.42
C ALA A 22 -18.78 -10.90 -11.55
N GLN A 23 -19.30 -11.94 -12.19
CA GLN A 23 -19.91 -13.12 -11.55
C GLN A 23 -18.84 -14.14 -11.13
N PRO A 24 -19.05 -14.94 -10.06
CA PRO A 24 -18.05 -15.89 -9.57
C PRO A 24 -18.15 -17.29 -10.22
N MET A 25 -17.01 -17.93 -10.44
CA MET A 25 -16.85 -19.33 -10.86
C MET A 25 -16.33 -20.21 -9.70
N PRO A 26 -16.56 -21.55 -9.73
CA PRO A 26 -16.63 -22.38 -8.53
C PRO A 26 -15.31 -23.06 -8.12
N LYS A 27 -15.23 -23.37 -6.82
CA LYS A 27 -14.12 -23.97 -6.07
C LYS A 27 -14.02 -25.50 -6.28
N PRO A 28 -12.82 -26.12 -6.40
CA PRO A 28 -12.69 -27.57 -6.33
C PRO A 28 -12.42 -28.07 -4.89
N ALA A 29 -12.84 -29.32 -4.66
CA ALA A 29 -12.95 -30.01 -3.38
C ALA A 29 -11.61 -30.60 -2.88
N ALA A 30 -11.48 -30.67 -1.55
CA ALA A 30 -10.37 -31.29 -0.83
C ALA A 30 -10.48 -32.82 -0.78
N SER A 31 -9.35 -33.53 -0.81
CA SER A 31 -9.27 -34.95 -0.47
C SER A 31 -8.53 -35.18 0.84
N GLU A 32 -9.11 -36.02 1.69
CA GLU A 32 -8.66 -36.44 3.01
C GLU A 32 -7.36 -37.26 2.98
N ALA A 33 -6.49 -37.04 3.97
CA ALA A 33 -5.33 -37.88 4.25
C ALA A 33 -5.60 -38.74 5.50
N THR A 34 -5.36 -40.04 5.37
CA THR A 34 -5.49 -41.06 6.43
C THR A 34 -4.28 -41.07 7.35
N THR A 35 -4.54 -41.18 8.64
CA THR A 35 -3.57 -41.37 9.73
C THR A 35 -3.20 -42.85 9.90
N GLU A 36 -1.91 -43.14 10.10
CA GLU A 36 -1.43 -44.38 10.72
C GLU A 36 -0.56 -44.05 11.93
N THR A 37 -0.83 -44.76 13.02
CA THR A 37 -0.16 -44.69 14.32
C THR A 37 0.75 -45.91 14.48
N ALA A 38 1.93 -45.73 15.05
CA ALA A 38 2.71 -46.84 15.59
C ALA A 38 3.65 -46.39 16.74
N THR A 39 3.19 -46.72 17.95
CA THR A 39 3.89 -47.36 19.08
C THR A 39 5.16 -46.77 19.69
N GLU A 40 5.03 -46.49 20.99
CA GLU A 40 6.05 -46.26 22.01
C GLU A 40 6.97 -47.47 22.24
N ALA A 41 8.21 -47.17 22.66
CA ALA A 41 9.06 -48.07 23.43
C ALA A 41 9.72 -47.29 24.58
N GLU A 42 9.47 -47.73 25.81
CA GLU A 42 10.06 -47.23 27.05
C GLU A 42 11.54 -47.64 27.18
N ALA A 43 12.40 -46.79 27.75
CA ALA A 43 12.89 -46.96 29.13
C ALA A 43 14.19 -46.17 29.44
N SER A 44 14.03 -45.23 30.38
CA SER A 44 14.81 -45.10 31.62
C SER A 44 16.05 -44.19 31.73
N THR A 45 15.94 -43.33 32.76
CA THR A 45 16.96 -42.81 33.68
C THR A 45 17.86 -41.64 33.25
N GLU A 46 17.35 -40.41 33.39
CA GLU A 46 18.16 -39.26 33.84
C GLU A 46 17.34 -38.15 34.54
N ALA A 47 16.35 -38.54 35.35
CA ALA A 47 15.52 -37.60 36.11
C ALA A 47 16.25 -37.08 37.36
N THR A 48 17.21 -36.16 37.21
CA THR A 48 17.60 -35.20 38.28
C THR A 48 18.30 -33.93 37.78
N ALA A 49 18.60 -33.80 36.48
CA ALA A 49 19.16 -32.57 35.89
C ALA A 49 18.13 -31.71 35.12
N GLU A 50 17.06 -32.32 34.60
CA GLU A 50 16.04 -31.64 33.75
C GLU A 50 15.11 -30.70 34.54
N ALA A 51 14.84 -30.97 35.82
CA ALA A 51 13.93 -30.15 36.62
C ALA A 51 14.47 -28.73 36.90
N LYS A 52 15.79 -28.52 36.78
CA LYS A 52 16.42 -27.21 36.99
C LYS A 52 16.38 -26.36 35.71
N THR A 53 16.47 -26.99 34.54
CA THR A 53 16.35 -26.33 33.23
C THR A 53 14.91 -26.02 32.86
N GLU A 54 13.94 -26.86 33.26
CA GLU A 54 12.51 -26.56 33.05
C GLU A 54 12.03 -25.40 33.95
N ALA A 55 12.54 -25.28 35.18
CA ALA A 55 12.22 -24.17 36.05
C ALA A 55 12.82 -22.85 35.53
N ASP A 56 14.08 -22.84 35.09
CA ASP A 56 14.70 -21.66 34.46
C ASP A 56 14.05 -21.32 33.11
N ALA A 57 13.65 -22.30 32.31
CA ALA A 57 12.90 -22.08 31.08
C ALA A 57 11.49 -21.58 31.35
N ALA A 58 10.79 -22.11 32.36
CA ALA A 58 9.46 -21.64 32.76
C ALA A 58 9.52 -20.25 33.40
N GLU A 59 10.59 -19.89 34.10
CA GLU A 59 10.81 -18.55 34.67
C GLU A 59 11.20 -17.54 33.59
N THR A 60 11.99 -17.97 32.59
CA THR A 60 12.29 -17.18 31.38
C THR A 60 11.04 -16.99 30.52
N ILE A 61 10.25 -18.04 30.31
CA ILE A 61 8.96 -17.98 29.62
C ILE A 61 8.00 -17.12 30.42
N ALA A 62 7.89 -17.26 31.75
CA ALA A 62 7.01 -16.42 32.57
C ALA A 62 7.44 -14.95 32.62
N ALA A 63 8.74 -14.66 32.52
CA ALA A 63 9.28 -13.31 32.38
C ALA A 63 8.99 -12.71 30.99
N VAL A 64 8.97 -13.53 29.94
CA VAL A 64 8.62 -13.14 28.56
C VAL A 64 7.10 -13.07 28.34
N THR A 65 6.33 -13.97 28.94
CA THR A 65 4.87 -14.05 28.88
C THR A 65 4.22 -13.32 30.05
N GLY A 66 4.91 -12.31 30.61
CA GLY A 66 4.40 -11.52 31.74
C GLY A 66 2.92 -11.25 31.51
N LYS A 67 2.06 -11.59 32.50
CA LYS A 67 0.59 -11.54 32.37
C LYS A 67 0.20 -10.22 31.72
N GLY A 68 0.06 -10.24 30.40
CA GLY A 68 -0.30 -9.06 29.64
C GLY A 68 -1.64 -8.63 30.18
N GLU A 69 -1.76 -7.35 30.57
CA GLU A 69 -3.09 -6.75 30.60
C GLU A 69 -3.77 -7.15 29.30
N GLN A 70 -4.92 -7.80 29.42
CA GLN A 70 -5.72 -8.12 28.25
C GLN A 70 -6.08 -6.77 27.63
N LYS A 71 -5.33 -6.34 26.61
CA LYS A 71 -5.71 -5.20 25.79
C LYS A 71 -7.12 -5.50 25.31
N GLU A 72 -8.05 -4.59 25.56
CA GLU A 72 -9.41 -4.72 25.05
C GLU A 72 -9.33 -5.04 23.54
N PRO A 73 -10.19 -5.93 23.04
CA PRO A 73 -10.18 -6.29 21.63
C PRO A 73 -10.31 -5.02 20.79
N LEU A 74 -9.39 -4.84 19.84
CA LEU A 74 -9.36 -3.67 18.98
C LEU A 74 -10.67 -3.60 18.19
N THR A 75 -11.54 -2.65 18.51
CA THR A 75 -12.74 -2.38 17.70
C THR A 75 -12.39 -1.41 16.61
N LEU A 76 -12.18 -1.92 15.39
CA LEU A 76 -11.99 -1.10 14.20
C LEU A 76 -13.22 -0.22 13.99
N SER A 77 -13.07 1.07 14.22
CA SER A 77 -14.13 2.07 14.04
C SER A 77 -13.65 3.03 12.95
N PRO A 78 -14.15 2.87 11.70
CA PRO A 78 -13.79 3.76 10.60
C PRO A 78 -13.99 5.22 11.00
N GLY A 79 -12.99 6.05 10.69
CA GLY A 79 -13.00 7.49 10.98
C GLY A 79 -12.90 7.87 12.47
N ALA A 80 -12.72 6.93 13.40
CA ALA A 80 -12.63 7.26 14.82
C ALA A 80 -11.43 8.18 15.14
N ALA A 81 -10.32 8.01 14.41
CA ALA A 81 -9.14 8.87 14.55
C ALA A 81 -9.35 10.28 13.95
N THR A 82 -10.34 10.47 13.07
CA THR A 82 -10.56 11.74 12.35
C THR A 82 -11.69 12.58 12.91
N VAL A 83 -12.36 12.14 13.98
CA VAL A 83 -13.52 12.85 14.57
C VAL A 83 -13.12 14.27 14.98
N GLY A 84 -13.73 15.26 14.31
CA GLY A 84 -13.51 16.69 14.59
C GLY A 84 -12.17 17.25 14.09
N VAL A 85 -11.41 16.46 13.32
CA VAL A 85 -10.15 16.86 12.69
C VAL A 85 -10.41 17.13 11.21
N LYS A 86 -9.81 18.15 10.61
CA LYS A 86 -9.95 18.40 9.16
C LYS A 86 -8.73 17.93 8.37
N ALA A 87 -8.93 17.57 7.11
CA ALA A 87 -7.81 17.35 6.19
C ALA A 87 -6.91 18.58 6.11
N GLY A 88 -5.59 18.37 6.16
CA GLY A 88 -4.58 19.44 6.16
C GLY A 88 -4.45 20.23 7.47
N GLU A 89 -5.26 19.96 8.50
CA GLU A 89 -5.17 20.66 9.80
C GLU A 89 -3.86 20.34 10.52
N HIS A 90 -3.54 19.05 10.61
CA HIS A 90 -2.29 18.55 11.15
C HIS A 90 -1.30 18.24 10.04
N ARG A 91 0.00 18.38 10.34
CA ARG A 91 1.07 18.32 9.34
C ARG A 91 2.14 17.30 9.68
N PHE A 92 2.87 16.88 8.65
CA PHE A 92 4.17 16.25 8.80
C PHE A 92 5.25 17.33 8.96
N ASN A 93 5.84 17.40 10.15
CA ASN A 93 6.86 18.38 10.50
C ASN A 93 8.25 17.82 10.15
N LEU A 94 8.74 18.18 8.97
CA LEU A 94 10.03 17.72 8.44
C LEU A 94 11.22 18.46 9.08
N THR A 95 12.18 17.69 9.59
CA THR A 95 13.43 18.19 10.14
C THR A 95 14.62 17.44 9.55
N PHE A 96 15.63 18.19 9.08
CA PHE A 96 16.94 17.66 8.73
C PHE A 96 17.97 18.06 9.77
N GLU A 97 18.29 17.16 10.70
CA GLU A 97 19.33 17.41 11.71
C GLU A 97 20.73 17.48 11.08
N PRO A 98 21.68 18.22 11.67
CA PRO A 98 23.08 18.14 11.28
C PRO A 98 23.61 16.71 11.40
N THR A 99 24.54 16.34 10.53
CA THR A 99 25.08 14.97 10.43
C THR A 99 26.61 14.96 10.51
N ALA A 100 27.14 13.96 11.21
CA ALA A 100 28.54 13.60 11.24
C ALA A 100 28.90 12.47 10.25
N VAL A 101 27.90 11.87 9.58
CA VAL A 101 28.10 10.83 8.57
C VAL A 101 28.79 11.44 7.35
N GLU A 102 29.88 10.80 6.90
CA GLU A 102 30.70 11.29 5.79
C GLU A 102 29.87 11.49 4.51
N GLY A 103 30.06 12.64 3.86
CA GLY A 103 29.34 13.01 2.63
C GLY A 103 27.89 13.50 2.83
N MET A 104 27.22 13.11 3.93
CA MET A 104 25.79 13.40 4.12
C MET A 104 25.49 14.87 4.42
N GLY A 105 26.47 15.67 4.83
CA GLY A 105 26.30 17.12 4.95
C GLY A 105 25.95 17.81 3.61
N LEU A 106 26.45 17.29 2.49
CA LEU A 106 26.12 17.80 1.16
C LEU A 106 24.71 17.36 0.73
N VAL A 107 24.38 16.08 0.94
CA VAL A 107 23.04 15.52 0.67
C VAL A 107 21.97 16.26 1.47
N ARG A 108 22.21 16.47 2.76
CA ARG A 108 21.36 17.29 3.63
C ARG A 108 21.11 18.68 3.05
N SER A 109 22.18 19.35 2.58
CA SER A 109 22.06 20.69 1.99
C SER A 109 21.26 20.67 0.68
N LYS A 110 21.42 19.63 -0.14
CA LYS A 110 20.62 19.41 -1.35
C LYS A 110 19.13 19.26 -1.00
N PHE A 111 18.79 18.33 -0.11
CA PHE A 111 17.41 18.06 0.28
C PHE A 111 16.70 19.30 0.86
N LEU A 112 17.41 20.08 1.68
CA LEU A 112 16.91 21.36 2.19
C LEU A 112 16.63 22.39 1.08
N ASN A 113 17.49 22.46 0.07
CA ASN A 113 17.37 23.46 -0.99
C ASN A 113 16.33 23.09 -2.04
N GLU A 114 16.16 21.80 -2.33
CA GLU A 114 15.22 21.31 -3.33
C GLU A 114 13.78 21.28 -2.81
N GLY A 115 13.59 21.03 -1.51
CA GLY A 115 12.27 21.05 -0.87
C GLY A 115 11.33 19.91 -1.32
N ILE A 116 11.84 18.92 -2.06
CA ILE A 116 11.04 17.84 -2.62
C ILE A 116 10.29 17.05 -1.54
N PHE A 117 10.96 16.67 -0.45
CA PHE A 117 10.33 15.92 0.64
C PHE A 117 9.26 16.74 1.37
N GLN A 118 9.48 18.05 1.56
CA GLN A 118 8.45 18.92 2.14
C GLN A 118 7.21 18.95 1.24
N SER A 119 7.41 19.10 -0.07
CA SER A 119 6.31 19.13 -1.04
C SER A 119 5.50 17.82 -1.05
N VAL A 120 6.18 16.68 -0.97
CA VAL A 120 5.55 15.35 -0.91
C VAL A 120 4.74 15.19 0.38
N LEU A 121 5.34 15.52 1.53
CA LEU A 121 4.68 15.46 2.83
C LEU A 121 3.49 16.41 2.92
N ASP A 122 3.62 17.62 2.37
CA ASP A 122 2.54 18.60 2.33
C ASP A 122 1.36 18.10 1.50
N SER A 123 1.64 17.52 0.34
CA SER A 123 0.61 16.97 -0.55
C SER A 123 -0.13 15.81 0.11
N LEU A 124 0.58 14.93 0.83
CA LEU A 124 -0.07 13.86 1.59
C LEU A 124 -0.96 14.45 2.69
N ALA A 125 -0.43 15.37 3.51
CA ALA A 125 -1.18 15.98 4.61
C ALA A 125 -2.44 16.73 4.15
N ASP A 126 -2.41 17.36 2.98
CA ASP A 126 -3.56 18.06 2.41
C ASP A 126 -4.74 17.12 2.07
N ASN A 127 -4.49 15.82 1.89
CA ASN A 127 -5.48 14.83 1.47
C ASN A 127 -5.94 13.88 2.57
N ILE A 128 -5.39 13.99 3.78
CA ILE A 128 -5.78 13.17 4.93
C ILE A 128 -6.01 14.04 6.17
N ALA A 129 -6.97 13.63 7.01
CA ALA A 129 -7.20 14.21 8.32
C ALA A 129 -6.30 13.54 9.37
N LEU A 130 -5.01 13.87 9.34
CA LEU A 130 -4.06 13.40 10.34
C LEU A 130 -4.57 13.68 11.76
N PRO A 131 -4.66 12.70 12.68
CA PRO A 131 -5.17 12.92 14.03
C PRO A 131 -4.29 13.83 14.89
N ARG A 132 -3.05 14.06 14.46
CA ARG A 132 -2.02 14.85 15.14
C ARG A 132 -0.90 15.21 14.18
N ASP A 133 -0.11 16.20 14.56
CA ASP A 133 1.16 16.46 13.90
C ASP A 133 2.12 15.26 14.08
N VAL A 134 2.84 14.95 13.01
CA VAL A 134 3.79 13.83 12.95
C VAL A 134 5.17 14.39 12.62
N ALA A 135 6.18 14.08 13.44
CA ALA A 135 7.54 14.50 13.12
C ALA A 135 8.16 13.55 12.09
N VAL A 136 8.85 14.10 11.10
CA VAL A 136 9.66 13.35 10.13
C VAL A 136 11.08 13.86 10.25
N THR A 137 12.00 13.04 10.78
CA THR A 137 13.33 13.50 11.18
C THR A 137 14.41 12.72 10.47
N PHE A 138 15.25 13.44 9.72
CA PHE A 138 16.50 12.91 9.16
C PHE A 138 17.64 13.20 10.15
N LYS A 139 18.28 12.16 10.67
CA LYS A 139 19.23 12.25 11.81
C LYS A 139 20.32 11.19 11.75
N ASP A 140 21.37 11.39 12.55
CA ASP A 140 22.37 10.34 12.79
C ASP A 140 21.78 9.34 13.80
N CYS A 141 21.71 8.06 13.43
CA CYS A 141 21.15 7.01 14.29
C CYS A 141 22.22 6.11 14.91
N GLY A 142 23.41 6.06 14.32
CA GLY A 142 24.48 5.11 14.68
C GLY A 142 24.35 3.73 14.03
N PHE A 143 23.35 3.51 13.19
CA PHE A 143 23.12 2.30 12.40
C PHE A 143 22.29 2.64 11.15
N ASP A 144 22.40 1.82 10.11
CA ASP A 144 21.74 1.99 8.82
C ASP A 144 20.28 1.52 8.87
N ASN A 145 19.36 2.43 9.17
CA ASN A 145 17.92 2.11 9.13
C ASN A 145 17.03 3.30 8.72
N ALA A 146 15.74 3.01 8.55
CA ALA A 146 14.64 3.95 8.68
C ALA A 146 13.55 3.26 9.50
N TYR A 147 12.76 4.02 10.26
CA TYR A 147 11.71 3.42 11.08
C TYR A 147 10.64 4.43 11.48
N TRP A 148 9.40 3.96 11.56
CA TRP A 148 8.36 4.53 12.40
C TRP A 148 8.58 4.17 13.88
N ASP A 149 8.57 5.18 14.74
CA ASP A 149 8.52 5.02 16.19
C ASP A 149 7.06 5.18 16.67
N PRO A 150 6.39 4.10 17.12
CA PRO A 150 4.99 4.17 17.55
C PRO A 150 4.79 4.89 18.88
N ASP A 151 5.79 4.91 19.76
CA ASP A 151 5.70 5.54 21.09
C ASP A 151 5.79 7.06 20.96
N GLU A 152 6.70 7.55 20.12
CA GLU A 152 6.86 8.99 19.87
C GLU A 152 5.94 9.49 18.75
N SER A 153 5.41 8.58 17.92
CA SER A 153 4.68 8.88 16.69
C SER A 153 5.54 9.70 15.71
N THR A 154 6.73 9.19 15.40
CA THR A 154 7.71 9.88 14.55
C THR A 154 8.28 8.96 13.48
N VAL A 155 8.56 9.51 12.31
CA VAL A 155 9.36 8.85 11.27
C VAL A 155 10.82 9.27 11.44
N ASN A 156 11.72 8.29 11.54
CA ASN A 156 13.16 8.51 11.67
C ASN A 156 13.88 7.97 10.43
N MET A 157 14.55 8.86 9.70
CA MET A 157 15.35 8.55 8.51
C MET A 157 16.83 8.67 8.87
N CYS A 158 17.56 7.55 8.94
CA CYS A 158 18.96 7.59 9.37
C CYS A 158 19.90 7.95 8.23
N TRP A 159 20.76 8.96 8.43
CA TRP A 159 21.76 9.36 7.44
C TRP A 159 22.71 8.21 7.04
N GLU A 160 22.92 7.24 7.93
CA GLU A 160 23.70 6.04 7.68
C GLU A 160 23.10 5.17 6.56
N LEU A 161 21.79 4.96 6.56
CA LEU A 161 21.10 4.21 5.49
C LEU A 161 21.20 4.95 4.16
N ILE A 162 20.98 6.27 4.20
CA ILE A 162 21.10 7.13 3.02
C ILE A 162 22.52 7.08 2.45
N SER A 163 23.53 7.12 3.32
CA SER A 163 24.93 6.98 2.93
C SER A 163 25.26 5.60 2.34
N LEU A 164 24.63 4.54 2.84
CA LEU A 164 24.83 3.18 2.33
C LEU A 164 24.42 3.09 0.86
N TYR A 165 23.18 3.44 0.53
CA TYR A 165 22.71 3.33 -0.84
C TYR A 165 23.26 4.45 -1.73
N ASN A 166 23.50 5.66 -1.21
CA ASN A 166 24.14 6.73 -1.99
C ASN A 166 25.53 6.33 -2.51
N ARG A 167 26.29 5.56 -1.73
CA ARG A 167 27.59 4.98 -2.15
C ARG A 167 27.40 3.73 -3.00
N GLY A 168 26.47 2.85 -2.61
CA GLY A 168 26.18 1.61 -3.33
C GLY A 168 25.72 1.84 -4.78
N TYR A 169 25.13 3.01 -5.07
CA TYR A 169 24.64 3.35 -6.40
C TYR A 169 25.63 4.12 -7.29
N GLU A 170 26.83 4.43 -6.81
CA GLU A 170 27.92 4.85 -7.71
C GLU A 170 28.29 3.74 -8.73
N GLU A 171 27.81 2.51 -8.49
CA GLU A 171 28.01 1.33 -9.33
C GLU A 171 26.84 1.02 -10.28
N VAL A 172 25.73 1.79 -10.29
CA VAL A 172 24.67 1.65 -11.33
C VAL A 172 25.24 2.08 -12.68
N SER A 173 25.92 1.14 -13.31
CA SER A 173 26.66 1.27 -14.55
C SER A 173 26.44 0.01 -15.38
N GLY A 174 26.55 0.12 -16.70
CA GLY A 174 26.28 -1.02 -17.58
C GLY A 174 24.78 -1.30 -17.75
N GLU A 175 24.38 -2.57 -17.76
CA GLU A 175 23.01 -2.99 -18.11
C GLU A 175 21.95 -2.49 -17.10
N GLU A 176 22.31 -2.31 -15.83
CA GLU A 176 21.42 -1.79 -14.79
C GLU A 176 21.15 -0.28 -14.93
N SER A 177 22.08 0.50 -15.52
CA SER A 177 21.77 1.90 -15.83
C SER A 177 20.78 2.01 -16.99
N ALA A 178 20.80 1.06 -17.94
CA ALA A 178 19.79 0.98 -18.99
C ALA A 178 18.42 0.60 -18.41
N TYR A 179 18.39 -0.27 -17.40
CA TYR A 179 17.20 -0.64 -16.64
C TYR A 179 16.52 0.58 -15.99
N LEU A 180 17.31 1.43 -15.33
CA LEU A 180 16.83 2.70 -14.75
C LEU A 180 16.80 3.85 -15.77
N ARG A 181 16.88 3.55 -17.07
CA ARG A 181 16.81 4.51 -18.19
C ARG A 181 17.78 5.70 -18.05
N GLY A 182 18.96 5.47 -17.47
CA GLY A 182 19.99 6.47 -17.26
C GLY A 182 19.72 7.40 -16.08
N ALA A 183 18.96 6.95 -15.06
CA ALA A 183 18.87 7.64 -13.79
C ALA A 183 20.27 7.97 -13.25
N ASP A 184 20.54 9.24 -13.02
CA ASP A 184 21.79 9.67 -12.39
C ASP A 184 21.76 9.40 -10.88
N GLN A 185 22.93 9.52 -10.23
CA GLN A 185 23.07 9.26 -8.79
C GLN A 185 22.10 10.10 -7.95
N ASP A 186 21.85 11.36 -8.35
CA ASP A 186 20.91 12.25 -7.67
C ASP A 186 19.46 11.74 -7.76
N THR A 187 19.07 11.23 -8.93
CA THR A 187 17.76 10.62 -9.16
C THR A 187 17.59 9.36 -8.31
N VAL A 188 18.62 8.50 -8.30
CA VAL A 188 18.60 7.27 -7.50
C VAL A 188 18.52 7.57 -6.01
N LEU A 189 19.35 8.49 -5.51
CA LEU A 189 19.34 8.97 -4.13
C LEU A 189 17.95 9.50 -3.76
N THR A 190 17.39 10.41 -4.55
CA THR A 190 16.13 11.06 -4.23
C THR A 190 14.95 10.10 -4.28
N GLY A 191 14.85 9.29 -5.35
CA GLY A 191 13.76 8.33 -5.53
C GLY A 191 13.78 7.20 -4.49
N THR A 192 14.96 6.65 -4.18
CA THR A 192 15.08 5.62 -3.12
C THR A 192 14.69 6.20 -1.76
N THR A 193 15.16 7.42 -1.44
CA THR A 193 14.80 8.09 -0.19
C THR A 193 13.30 8.34 -0.10
N ALA A 194 12.66 8.76 -1.20
CA ALA A 194 11.22 9.02 -1.24
C ALA A 194 10.41 7.74 -1.02
N PHE A 195 10.81 6.63 -1.65
CA PHE A 195 10.15 5.35 -1.46
C PHE A 195 10.24 4.86 -0.01
N ILE A 196 11.43 4.89 0.59
CA ILE A 196 11.63 4.49 2.00
C ILE A 196 10.84 5.42 2.93
N LEU A 197 10.84 6.74 2.68
CA LEU A 197 10.03 7.67 3.47
C LEU A 197 8.53 7.32 3.40
N MET A 198 8.01 7.03 2.21
CA MET A 198 6.60 6.65 2.06
C MET A 198 6.30 5.31 2.75
N HIS A 199 7.24 4.37 2.72
CA HIS A 199 7.13 3.11 3.45
C HIS A 199 6.98 3.36 4.97
N GLU A 200 7.85 4.17 5.56
CA GLU A 200 7.75 4.50 7.00
C GLU A 200 6.49 5.30 7.35
N LEU A 201 6.06 6.19 6.45
CA LEU A 201 4.78 6.86 6.60
C LEU A 201 3.61 5.87 6.57
N GLY A 202 3.71 4.80 5.77
CA GLY A 202 2.75 3.71 5.76
C GLY A 202 2.55 3.09 7.15
N HIS A 203 3.63 2.75 7.86
CA HIS A 203 3.56 2.29 9.26
C HIS A 203 2.91 3.33 10.17
N GLY A 204 3.28 4.59 10.00
CA GLY A 204 2.65 5.71 10.70
C GLY A 204 1.14 5.78 10.48
N LEU A 205 0.67 5.63 9.24
CA LEU A 205 -0.75 5.66 8.91
C LEU A 205 -1.48 4.44 9.49
N VAL A 206 -0.91 3.24 9.39
CA VAL A 206 -1.45 2.03 10.02
C VAL A 206 -1.62 2.25 11.53
N SER A 207 -0.59 2.77 12.18
CA SER A 207 -0.58 3.05 13.62
C SER A 207 -1.55 4.16 14.03
N LEU A 208 -1.58 5.29 13.33
CA LEU A 208 -2.37 6.46 13.71
C LEU A 208 -3.87 6.27 13.47
N PHE A 209 -4.23 5.62 12.36
CA PHE A 209 -5.63 5.37 11.98
C PHE A 209 -6.13 4.00 12.40
N GLN A 210 -5.27 3.15 12.99
CA GLN A 210 -5.59 1.78 13.38
C GLN A 210 -6.14 0.99 12.18
N LEU A 211 -5.46 1.09 11.04
CA LEU A 211 -5.93 0.49 9.79
C LEU A 211 -5.94 -1.04 9.92
N PRO A 212 -6.96 -1.72 9.35
CA PRO A 212 -6.93 -3.17 9.26
C PRO A 212 -5.82 -3.65 8.31
N VAL A 213 -4.96 -4.54 8.81
CA VAL A 213 -3.94 -5.22 8.02
C VAL A 213 -4.28 -6.72 7.97
N THR A 214 -4.42 -7.28 6.77
CA THR A 214 -4.80 -8.69 6.56
C THR A 214 -3.67 -9.57 6.00
N GLY A 215 -2.52 -8.95 5.71
CA GLY A 215 -1.29 -9.61 5.26
C GLY A 215 -0.10 -9.28 6.16
N ARG A 216 1.13 -9.38 5.62
CA ARG A 216 2.32 -8.82 6.27
C ARG A 216 2.26 -7.30 6.17
N GLU A 217 2.48 -6.61 7.28
CA GLU A 217 2.40 -5.13 7.30
C GLU A 217 3.42 -4.51 6.34
N GLU A 218 4.64 -5.05 6.30
CA GLU A 218 5.70 -4.69 5.35
C GLU A 218 5.24 -4.66 3.89
N ASP A 219 4.57 -5.72 3.43
CA ASP A 219 4.05 -5.79 2.06
C ASP A 219 2.95 -4.75 1.82
N VAL A 220 2.15 -4.46 2.85
CA VAL A 220 1.06 -3.48 2.79
C VAL A 220 1.61 -2.07 2.73
N VAL A 221 2.65 -1.74 3.51
CA VAL A 221 3.26 -0.41 3.47
C VAL A 221 4.13 -0.20 2.23
N ASP A 222 4.67 -1.27 1.61
CA ASP A 222 5.26 -1.20 0.27
C ASP A 222 4.23 -0.90 -0.81
N GLN A 223 3.05 -1.51 -0.72
CA GLN A 223 1.93 -1.20 -1.61
C GLN A 223 1.53 0.26 -1.45
N PHE A 224 1.40 0.75 -0.21
CA PHE A 224 1.14 2.16 0.05
C PHE A 224 2.19 3.06 -0.59
N ALA A 225 3.47 2.81 -0.34
CA ALA A 225 4.57 3.61 -0.89
C ALA A 225 4.52 3.65 -2.42
N THR A 226 4.30 2.50 -3.05
CA THR A 226 4.16 2.37 -4.49
C THR A 226 2.98 3.16 -5.03
N LEU A 227 1.78 2.93 -4.49
CA LEU A 227 0.55 3.55 -4.98
C LEU A 227 0.53 5.06 -4.73
N ALA A 228 0.98 5.51 -3.56
CA ALA A 228 1.06 6.92 -3.22
C ALA A 228 1.99 7.67 -4.18
N MET A 229 3.16 7.09 -4.51
CA MET A 229 4.07 7.71 -5.47
C MET A 229 3.57 7.64 -6.92
N LEU A 230 2.90 6.56 -7.33
CA LEU A 230 2.30 6.44 -8.67
C LEU A 230 1.13 7.40 -8.86
N SER A 231 0.42 7.77 -7.78
CA SER A 231 -0.69 8.72 -7.85
C SER A 231 -0.31 10.14 -8.29
N ALA A 232 1.00 10.45 -8.33
CA ALA A 232 1.53 11.70 -8.84
C ALA A 232 1.61 11.78 -10.38
N ASP A 233 1.42 10.67 -11.10
CA ASP A 233 1.46 10.63 -12.56
C ASP A 233 0.16 11.14 -13.18
N GLU A 234 0.27 11.90 -14.26
CA GLU A 234 -0.87 12.29 -15.09
C GLU A 234 -1.02 11.39 -16.34
N PRO A 235 -2.24 11.15 -16.85
CA PRO A 235 -2.46 10.29 -18.02
C PRO A 235 -1.67 10.73 -19.26
N GLU A 236 -1.45 12.02 -19.45
CA GLU A 236 -0.71 12.57 -20.59
C GLU A 236 0.82 12.57 -20.41
N ASP A 237 1.33 12.20 -19.24
CA ASP A 237 2.77 12.23 -18.98
C ASP A 237 3.50 11.16 -19.79
N THR A 238 4.53 11.60 -20.51
CA THR A 238 5.52 10.69 -21.11
C THR A 238 6.29 9.97 -20.00
N PHE A 239 6.79 8.77 -20.27
CA PHE A 239 7.56 8.00 -19.30
C PHE A 239 8.65 8.83 -18.58
N GLU A 240 9.38 9.70 -19.28
CA GLU A 240 10.46 10.51 -18.70
C GLU A 240 9.98 11.61 -17.73
N ASN A 241 8.72 12.05 -17.86
CA ASN A 241 8.13 13.13 -17.07
C ASN A 241 7.29 12.62 -15.90
N ARG A 242 7.06 11.31 -15.82
CA ARG A 242 6.36 10.65 -14.71
C ARG A 242 7.21 10.65 -13.46
N ASP A 243 6.70 11.21 -12.37
CA ASP A 243 7.37 11.14 -11.07
C ASP A 243 7.22 9.73 -10.47
N GLY A 244 6.11 9.03 -10.75
CA GLY A 244 5.85 7.65 -10.36
C GLY A 244 6.88 6.65 -10.86
N ARG A 245 7.62 6.95 -11.94
CA ARG A 245 8.75 6.12 -12.40
C ARG A 245 9.85 5.98 -11.33
N LEU A 246 9.94 6.91 -10.39
CA LEU A 246 10.92 6.85 -9.29
C LEU A 246 10.65 5.66 -8.35
N VAL A 247 9.44 5.11 -8.32
CA VAL A 247 9.11 3.88 -7.57
C VAL A 247 10.01 2.71 -7.98
N LEU A 248 10.42 2.64 -9.24
CA LEU A 248 11.33 1.61 -9.75
C LEU A 248 12.69 1.60 -9.01
N LEU A 249 13.08 2.74 -8.41
CA LEU A 249 14.31 2.85 -7.62
C LEU A 249 14.15 2.20 -6.23
N GLY A 250 12.97 2.30 -5.62
CA GLY A 250 12.64 1.57 -4.39
C GLY A 250 12.63 0.06 -4.61
N ALA A 251 12.05 -0.39 -5.73
CA ALA A 251 12.17 -1.80 -6.11
C ALA A 251 13.64 -2.20 -6.31
N TYR A 252 14.43 -1.42 -7.06
CA TYR A 252 15.85 -1.72 -7.27
C TYR A 252 16.62 -1.80 -5.93
N PHE A 253 16.29 -0.96 -4.94
CA PHE A 253 16.81 -1.10 -3.59
C PHE A 253 16.53 -2.49 -3.00
N PHE A 254 15.31 -3.00 -3.12
CA PHE A 254 14.99 -4.37 -2.69
C PHE A 254 15.78 -5.43 -3.45
N GLN A 255 16.00 -5.27 -4.75
CA GLN A 255 16.85 -6.18 -5.54
C GLN A 255 18.30 -6.22 -5.00
N GLN A 256 18.84 -5.07 -4.58
CA GLN A 256 20.17 -5.00 -3.98
C GLN A 256 20.22 -5.68 -2.61
N LEU A 257 19.19 -5.50 -1.77
CA LEU A 257 19.07 -6.24 -0.51
C LEU A 257 18.96 -7.75 -0.75
N ALA A 258 18.21 -8.14 -1.77
CA ALA A 258 17.97 -9.54 -2.10
C ALA A 258 19.21 -10.27 -2.63
N SER A 259 20.13 -9.52 -3.24
CA SER A 259 21.44 -10.02 -3.67
C SER A 259 22.40 -10.27 -2.50
N GLN A 260 22.00 -9.92 -1.28
CA GLN A 260 22.71 -10.17 -0.03
C GLN A 260 21.88 -11.10 0.88
N PRO A 261 21.79 -12.40 0.58
CA PRO A 261 22.63 -13.33 1.33
C PRO A 261 23.05 -14.61 0.57
N GLY A 262 24.21 -15.16 0.93
CA GLY A 262 24.74 -16.41 0.36
C GLY A 262 23.98 -17.68 0.74
N ASP A 263 23.11 -17.66 1.75
CA ASP A 263 22.28 -18.79 2.20
C ASP A 263 20.92 -18.31 2.75
N LEU A 264 19.84 -19.04 2.44
CA LEU A 264 18.50 -18.84 3.02
C LEU A 264 18.42 -19.53 4.39
N THR A 265 18.16 -18.77 5.46
CA THR A 265 18.09 -19.28 6.84
C THR A 265 16.66 -19.30 7.39
N ARG A 266 16.46 -19.94 8.55
CA ARG A 266 15.15 -19.96 9.21
C ARG A 266 14.71 -18.58 9.66
N GLU A 267 15.67 -17.75 10.08
CA GLU A 267 15.45 -16.38 10.51
C GLU A 267 14.96 -15.53 9.33
N ILE A 268 15.56 -15.66 8.15
CA ILE A 268 15.10 -14.97 6.92
C ILE A 268 13.66 -15.35 6.57
N PHE A 269 13.28 -16.62 6.73
CA PHE A 269 11.90 -17.06 6.45
C PHE A 269 10.89 -16.69 7.54
N ALA A 270 11.35 -16.40 8.76
CA ALA A 270 10.52 -15.99 9.89
C ALA A 270 10.46 -14.46 10.07
N ASP A 271 11.26 -13.73 9.30
CA ASP A 271 11.28 -12.27 9.26
C ASP A 271 9.90 -11.72 8.83
N GLU A 272 9.58 -10.52 9.31
CA GLU A 272 8.35 -9.82 8.96
C GLU A 272 8.38 -9.29 7.53
N HIS A 273 9.58 -8.98 7.03
CA HIS A 273 9.79 -8.62 5.64
C HIS A 273 9.75 -9.84 4.74
N ALA A 274 9.07 -9.71 3.60
CA ALA A 274 9.24 -10.67 2.52
C ALA A 274 10.69 -10.68 2.02
N LEU A 275 11.06 -11.75 1.30
CA LEU A 275 12.35 -11.79 0.61
C LEU A 275 12.48 -10.58 -0.32
N GLY A 276 13.65 -9.96 -0.40
CA GLY A 276 13.86 -8.77 -1.23
C GLY A 276 13.43 -8.99 -2.69
N GLN A 277 13.64 -10.19 -3.26
CA GLN A 277 13.17 -10.50 -4.62
C GLN A 277 11.63 -10.52 -4.72
N GLN A 278 10.92 -10.94 -3.67
CA GLN A 278 9.45 -10.92 -3.66
C GLN A 278 8.96 -9.46 -3.65
N ARG A 279 9.48 -8.64 -2.72
CA ARG A 279 9.15 -7.21 -2.64
C ARG A 279 9.44 -6.49 -3.96
N TYR A 280 10.59 -6.77 -4.57
CA TYR A 280 10.95 -6.27 -5.90
C TYR A 280 9.89 -6.57 -6.96
N TYR A 281 9.49 -7.84 -7.10
CA TYR A 281 8.50 -8.24 -8.11
C TYR A 281 7.09 -7.74 -7.81
N ASP A 282 6.74 -7.53 -6.54
CA ASP A 282 5.44 -6.98 -6.15
C ASP A 282 5.34 -5.49 -6.51
N VAL A 283 6.37 -4.69 -6.20
CA VAL A 283 6.44 -3.29 -6.63
C VAL A 283 6.44 -3.17 -8.16
N MET A 284 7.25 -3.97 -8.86
CA MET A 284 7.30 -3.99 -10.32
C MET A 284 5.93 -4.30 -10.94
N CYS A 285 5.18 -5.22 -10.34
CA CYS A 285 3.85 -5.58 -10.81
C CYS A 285 2.85 -4.44 -10.62
N LEU A 286 2.88 -3.75 -9.48
CA LEU A 286 2.04 -2.57 -9.27
C LEU A 286 2.36 -1.44 -10.25
N VAL A 287 3.65 -1.17 -10.52
CA VAL A 287 4.07 -0.18 -11.52
C VAL A 287 3.62 -0.57 -12.92
N LEU A 288 3.76 -1.85 -13.31
CA LEU A 288 3.24 -2.30 -14.60
C LEU A 288 1.72 -2.15 -14.69
N GLY A 289 1.00 -2.42 -13.61
CA GLY A 289 -0.45 -2.38 -13.56
C GLY A 289 -1.04 -0.97 -13.56
N SER A 290 -0.29 0.04 -13.11
CA SER A 290 -0.77 1.43 -13.07
C SER A 290 -0.91 2.04 -14.46
N ASP A 291 0.03 1.75 -15.34
CA ASP A 291 -0.01 2.17 -16.74
C ASP A 291 0.69 1.14 -17.64
N GLN A 292 -0.12 0.24 -18.18
CA GLN A 292 0.37 -0.85 -19.02
C GLN A 292 1.00 -0.35 -20.34
N ASP A 293 0.53 0.76 -20.89
CA ASP A 293 1.06 1.32 -22.14
C ASP A 293 2.45 1.94 -21.91
N ALA A 294 2.63 2.65 -20.79
CA ALA A 294 3.90 3.25 -20.43
C ALA A 294 4.96 2.21 -20.02
N TYR A 295 4.56 1.19 -19.25
CA TYR A 295 5.51 0.29 -18.60
C TYR A 295 5.70 -1.07 -19.26
N MET A 296 4.76 -1.62 -20.04
CA MET A 296 4.98 -2.91 -20.74
C MET A 296 6.24 -2.91 -21.62
N PRO A 297 6.54 -1.87 -22.42
CA PRO A 297 7.75 -1.85 -23.25
C PRO A 297 9.06 -1.95 -22.45
N ILE A 298 9.01 -1.68 -21.15
CA ILE A 298 10.15 -1.70 -20.24
C ILE A 298 10.15 -2.98 -19.44
N LEU A 299 9.08 -3.24 -18.68
CA LEU A 299 9.00 -4.31 -17.68
C LEU A 299 8.62 -5.68 -18.28
N ALA A 300 7.89 -5.69 -19.40
CA ALA A 300 7.44 -6.90 -20.06
C ALA A 300 7.50 -6.79 -21.61
N PRO A 301 8.67 -6.50 -22.21
CA PRO A 301 8.82 -6.26 -23.65
C PRO A 301 8.36 -7.43 -24.52
N GLY A 302 8.48 -8.68 -24.05
CA GLY A 302 7.91 -9.86 -24.70
C GLY A 302 6.39 -9.79 -24.80
N LEU A 303 5.73 -9.44 -23.70
CA LEU A 303 4.28 -9.24 -23.67
C LEU A 303 3.86 -8.05 -24.56
N PHE A 304 4.60 -6.94 -24.53
CA PHE A 304 4.39 -5.80 -25.41
C PHE A 304 4.45 -6.18 -26.90
N MET A 305 5.46 -6.96 -27.30
CA MET A 305 5.58 -7.43 -28.68
C MET A 305 4.39 -8.29 -29.11
N VAL A 306 3.93 -9.20 -28.23
CA VAL A 306 2.76 -10.04 -28.48
C VAL A 306 1.49 -9.18 -28.59
N ALA A 307 1.27 -8.24 -27.68
CA ALA A 307 0.11 -7.34 -27.71
C ALA A 307 0.08 -6.50 -29.01
N ARG A 308 1.22 -5.92 -29.40
CA ARG A 308 1.32 -5.13 -30.63
C ARG A 308 1.06 -5.96 -31.88
N GLU A 309 1.59 -7.19 -31.93
CA GLU A 309 1.34 -8.10 -33.05
C GLU A 309 -0.15 -8.50 -33.10
N ALA A 310 -0.85 -8.57 -31.96
CA ALA A 310 -2.29 -8.88 -31.90
C ALA A 310 -3.12 -7.78 -32.54
N ASP A 311 -2.75 -6.52 -32.26
CA ASP A 311 -3.43 -5.35 -32.82
C ASP A 311 -3.12 -5.17 -34.31
N GLU A 312 -1.86 -5.37 -34.72
CA GLU A 312 -1.41 -5.16 -36.10
C GLU A 312 -1.80 -6.32 -37.03
N ASN A 313 -1.85 -7.56 -36.55
CA ASN A 313 -2.05 -8.79 -37.34
C ASN A 313 -3.00 -9.80 -36.66
N PRO A 314 -4.27 -9.46 -36.40
CA PRO A 314 -5.17 -10.28 -35.59
C PRO A 314 -5.46 -11.68 -36.17
N ASP A 315 -5.42 -11.86 -37.48
CA ASP A 315 -5.64 -13.15 -38.15
C ASP A 315 -4.54 -14.20 -37.85
N ASN A 316 -3.43 -13.76 -37.24
CA ASN A 316 -2.29 -14.60 -36.88
C ASN A 316 -2.30 -15.07 -35.42
N PHE A 317 -3.37 -14.80 -34.65
CA PHE A 317 -3.42 -15.12 -33.23
C PHE A 317 -4.25 -16.37 -32.96
N ASP A 318 -3.60 -17.38 -32.37
CA ASP A 318 -4.24 -18.51 -31.72
C ASP A 318 -3.54 -18.80 -30.39
N ASP A 319 -4.23 -19.46 -29.46
CA ASP A 319 -3.75 -19.68 -28.09
C ASP A 319 -2.40 -20.43 -28.05
N GLU A 320 -2.18 -21.38 -28.96
CA GLU A 320 -0.95 -22.17 -29.03
C GLU A 320 0.24 -21.30 -29.47
N ARG A 321 0.05 -20.48 -30.50
CA ARG A 321 1.06 -19.52 -30.98
C ARG A 321 1.38 -18.45 -29.96
N VAL A 322 0.36 -17.87 -29.32
CA VAL A 322 0.56 -16.86 -28.27
C VAL A 322 1.36 -17.43 -27.11
N THR A 323 1.01 -18.63 -26.65
CA THR A 323 1.73 -19.31 -25.56
C THR A 323 3.18 -19.63 -25.96
N ASP A 324 3.41 -20.10 -27.19
CA ASP A 324 4.74 -20.36 -27.74
C ASP A 324 5.57 -19.06 -27.81
N TRP A 325 4.99 -17.95 -28.24
CA TRP A 325 5.66 -16.65 -28.28
C TRP A 325 5.99 -16.12 -26.89
N LEU A 326 5.05 -16.16 -25.95
CA LEU A 326 5.28 -15.74 -24.57
C LEU A 326 6.37 -16.57 -23.92
N THR A 327 6.33 -17.90 -24.08
CA THR A 327 7.38 -18.80 -23.57
C THR A 327 8.75 -18.50 -24.16
N LYS A 328 8.83 -18.23 -25.47
CA LYS A 328 10.10 -17.90 -26.15
C LYS A 328 10.63 -16.52 -25.80
N THR A 329 9.74 -15.59 -25.46
CA THR A 329 10.09 -14.20 -25.16
C THR A 329 10.17 -13.93 -23.67
N ASP A 330 9.85 -14.90 -22.80
CA ASP A 330 9.82 -14.70 -21.34
C ASP A 330 11.16 -14.21 -20.79
N ALA A 331 12.26 -14.75 -21.29
CA ALA A 331 13.61 -14.34 -20.91
C ALA A 331 13.97 -12.89 -21.31
N LEU A 332 13.14 -12.23 -22.14
CA LEU A 332 13.26 -10.80 -22.44
C LEU A 332 12.54 -9.94 -21.40
N ASN A 333 11.59 -10.50 -20.66
CA ASN A 333 10.82 -9.76 -19.68
C ASN A 333 11.59 -9.63 -18.37
N ILE A 334 11.42 -8.49 -17.70
CA ILE A 334 11.86 -8.32 -16.31
C ILE A 334 10.89 -9.05 -15.40
N LEU A 335 9.60 -8.81 -15.60
CA LEU A 335 8.52 -9.57 -14.97
C LEU A 335 8.23 -10.81 -15.83
N PRO A 336 8.40 -12.04 -15.31
CA PRO A 336 7.98 -13.24 -16.03
C PRO A 336 6.53 -13.08 -16.51
N TYR A 337 6.21 -13.56 -17.71
CA TYR A 337 4.94 -13.24 -18.36
C TYR A 337 3.74 -13.66 -17.50
N GLU A 338 3.82 -14.80 -16.80
CA GLU A 338 2.79 -15.31 -15.88
C GLU A 338 2.53 -14.38 -14.67
N ARG A 339 3.52 -13.58 -14.28
CA ARG A 339 3.36 -12.50 -13.30
C ARG A 339 2.76 -11.27 -14.00
N ALA A 340 3.37 -10.83 -15.09
CA ALA A 340 3.03 -9.59 -15.79
C ALA A 340 1.56 -9.51 -16.22
N VAL A 341 0.98 -10.61 -16.74
CA VAL A 341 -0.41 -10.64 -17.22
C VAL A 341 -1.45 -10.41 -16.13
N ARG A 342 -1.10 -10.60 -14.85
CA ARG A 342 -2.01 -10.37 -13.71
C ARG A 342 -1.88 -8.98 -13.09
N CYS A 343 -0.88 -8.21 -13.51
CA CYS A 343 -0.51 -6.97 -12.84
C CYS A 343 -1.56 -5.86 -12.95
N GLY A 344 -2.27 -5.74 -14.07
CA GLY A 344 -3.38 -4.78 -14.20
C GLY A 344 -4.51 -5.07 -13.20
N ASP A 345 -4.94 -6.34 -13.10
CA ASP A 345 -5.97 -6.77 -12.16
C ASP A 345 -5.53 -6.63 -10.69
N GLU A 346 -4.26 -6.90 -10.40
CA GLU A 346 -3.70 -6.74 -9.06
C GLU A 346 -3.62 -5.27 -8.66
N TYR A 347 -3.07 -4.40 -9.51
CA TYR A 347 -3.05 -2.96 -9.29
C TYR A 347 -4.45 -2.41 -9.02
N ALA A 348 -5.44 -2.75 -9.86
CA ALA A 348 -6.82 -2.28 -9.70
C ALA A 348 -7.42 -2.68 -8.34
N LYS A 349 -7.15 -3.90 -7.85
CA LYS A 349 -7.62 -4.37 -6.54
C LYS A 349 -6.93 -3.64 -5.39
N TYR A 350 -5.61 -3.48 -5.45
CA TYR A 350 -4.86 -2.80 -4.39
C TYR A 350 -5.18 -1.31 -4.34
N SER A 351 -5.24 -0.63 -5.48
CA SER A 351 -5.68 0.77 -5.57
C SER A 351 -7.06 0.94 -4.96
N ALA A 352 -8.05 0.16 -5.39
CA ALA A 352 -9.41 0.25 -4.85
C ALA A 352 -9.49 -0.06 -3.34
N SER A 353 -8.62 -0.93 -2.84
CA SER A 353 -8.55 -1.25 -1.40
C SER A 353 -7.98 -0.07 -0.61
N TRP A 354 -6.95 0.60 -1.13
CA TRP A 354 -6.37 1.79 -0.52
C TRP A 354 -7.29 3.00 -0.60
N ASP A 355 -8.01 3.18 -1.71
CA ASP A 355 -9.06 4.19 -1.85
C ASP A 355 -10.12 4.00 -0.75
N TYR A 356 -10.57 2.75 -0.55
CA TYR A 356 -11.50 2.43 0.53
C TYR A 356 -10.95 2.78 1.92
N LEU A 357 -9.68 2.45 2.21
CA LEU A 357 -9.07 2.79 3.49
C LEU A 357 -8.97 4.31 3.70
N LEU A 358 -8.54 5.05 2.69
CA LEU A 358 -8.40 6.50 2.76
C LEU A 358 -9.75 7.18 2.99
N GLU A 359 -10.77 6.81 2.21
CA GLU A 359 -12.12 7.38 2.29
C GLU A 359 -12.83 7.09 3.62
N ASN A 360 -12.60 5.91 4.21
CA ASN A 360 -13.35 5.46 5.39
C ASN A 360 -12.59 5.67 6.71
N PHE A 361 -11.26 5.72 6.70
CA PHE A 361 -10.45 5.82 7.91
C PHE A 361 -9.69 7.13 8.04
N MET A 362 -9.31 7.76 6.93
CA MET A 362 -8.37 8.88 6.94
C MET A 362 -9.00 10.23 6.63
N ILE A 363 -10.28 10.28 6.24
CA ILE A 363 -11.03 11.51 5.99
C ILE A 363 -12.16 11.65 7.04
N PRO A 364 -12.52 12.88 7.46
CA PRO A 364 -13.57 13.10 8.46
C PRO A 364 -14.92 12.65 7.90
N GLN A 365 -15.67 11.89 8.69
CA GLN A 365 -16.97 11.34 8.31
C GLN A 365 -18.13 12.33 8.61
N ASP A 366 -17.89 13.63 8.45
CA ASP A 366 -18.72 14.69 9.02
C ASP A 366 -20.15 14.79 8.41
N ASP A 367 -20.44 14.11 7.30
CA ASP A 367 -21.75 14.21 6.63
C ASP A 367 -22.69 13.00 6.83
N GLN A 368 -22.21 11.86 7.35
CA GLN A 368 -23.07 10.68 7.54
C GLN A 368 -23.81 10.72 8.89
N ALA A 369 -23.24 11.37 9.90
CA ALA A 369 -23.87 11.52 11.22
C ALA A 369 -25.04 12.52 11.20
N GLU A 370 -24.92 13.64 10.48
CA GLU A 370 -26.02 14.61 10.35
C GLU A 370 -27.21 14.06 9.55
N GLN A 371 -26.97 13.22 8.52
CA GLN A 371 -28.04 12.61 7.75
C GLN A 371 -28.75 11.47 8.52
N ALA A 372 -28.00 10.71 9.34
CA ALA A 372 -28.57 9.68 10.21
C ALA A 372 -29.42 10.29 11.35
N ASP A 373 -28.99 11.41 11.95
CA ASP A 373 -29.77 12.14 12.95
C ASP A 373 -31.02 12.81 12.35
N GLN A 374 -30.94 13.31 11.11
CA GLN A 374 -32.11 13.89 10.42
C GLN A 374 -33.16 12.83 10.03
N GLN A 375 -32.76 11.60 9.69
CA GLN A 375 -33.68 10.49 9.45
C GLN A 375 -34.25 9.88 10.75
N ALA A 376 -33.54 9.99 11.87
CA ALA A 376 -34.04 9.58 13.19
C ALA A 376 -34.97 10.62 13.84
N ALA A 377 -34.92 11.88 13.39
CA ALA A 377 -35.69 13.00 13.95
C ALA A 377 -37.04 13.26 13.26
N GLU A 378 -37.41 12.54 12.19
CA GLU A 378 -38.77 12.62 11.65
C GLU A 378 -39.77 11.95 12.60
N PRO A 379 -40.73 12.69 13.20
CA PRO A 379 -41.78 12.05 13.96
C PRO A 379 -42.68 11.30 12.99
N GLN A 380 -42.78 9.98 13.15
CA GLN A 380 -43.84 9.19 12.53
C GLN A 380 -45.19 9.72 13.03
N GLY A 381 -45.78 10.63 12.25
CA GLY A 381 -47.08 11.22 12.51
C GLY A 381 -48.15 10.15 12.48
N ALA A 382 -48.64 9.79 13.66
CA ALA A 382 -49.87 9.06 13.84
C ALA A 382 -51.05 9.96 13.44
N GLU A 383 -51.76 9.60 12.37
CA GLU A 383 -53.14 10.06 12.16
C GLU A 383 -54.05 8.84 12.16
N ASN A 384 -54.68 8.59 13.31
CA ASN A 384 -55.94 7.88 13.37
C ASN A 384 -56.73 8.38 14.58
N GLU A 385 -57.69 9.28 14.36
CA GLU A 385 -58.82 9.41 15.27
C GLU A 385 -60.10 9.77 14.51
N GLN A 386 -61.06 8.87 14.65
CA GLN A 386 -62.43 8.92 14.15
C GLN A 386 -63.25 9.97 14.91
N ALA A 387 -64.20 10.65 14.25
CA ALA A 387 -65.52 10.91 14.83
C ALA A 387 -66.59 11.39 13.82
N SER A 388 -67.65 10.57 13.73
CA SER A 388 -69.08 10.88 13.62
C SER A 388 -69.68 11.56 12.38
N GLU A 389 -70.42 10.73 11.64
CA GLU A 389 -71.64 11.00 10.85
C GLU A 389 -72.71 11.86 11.58
N PRO A 390 -73.66 12.54 10.87
CA PRO A 390 -74.74 11.85 10.13
C PRO A 390 -75.25 12.47 8.80
N ALA A 391 -75.87 11.62 7.99
CA ALA A 391 -76.81 11.93 6.87
C ALA A 391 -78.13 12.57 7.38
N PRO A 392 -79.10 13.07 6.56
CA PRO A 392 -79.40 12.89 5.12
C PRO A 392 -79.64 14.25 4.36
N GLU A 393 -79.88 14.34 3.04
CA GLU A 393 -81.15 14.13 2.33
C GLU A 393 -81.01 14.38 0.81
N THR A 394 -81.98 13.88 0.06
CA THR A 394 -82.11 13.60 -1.39
C THR A 394 -82.34 14.77 -2.34
N GLN A 395 -82.06 14.52 -3.64
CA GLN A 395 -82.75 14.95 -4.90
C GLN A 395 -81.70 15.33 -5.97
N ASP A 396 -81.80 15.08 -7.26
CA ASP A 396 -82.56 14.20 -8.17
C ASP A 396 -81.94 14.51 -9.55
N GLU A 397 -81.91 13.51 -10.45
CA GLU A 397 -81.82 13.66 -11.92
C GLU A 397 -80.54 14.32 -12.50
N GLU A 398 -79.99 13.99 -13.67
CA GLU A 398 -80.43 13.21 -14.81
C GLU A 398 -79.18 12.85 -15.63
N ALA A 399 -79.25 11.74 -16.36
CA ALA A 399 -78.23 11.32 -17.31
C ALA A 399 -78.05 12.31 -18.47
N VAL A 400 -76.90 12.26 -19.15
CA VAL A 400 -76.74 12.23 -20.62
C VAL A 400 -75.24 12.29 -20.97
N GLN A 401 -74.70 11.15 -21.40
CA GLN A 401 -73.61 11.04 -22.39
C GLN A 401 -74.24 11.08 -23.81
N PRO A 402 -73.50 11.04 -24.94
CA PRO A 402 -72.06 11.19 -25.20
C PRO A 402 -71.74 12.10 -26.41
N ASN A 403 -70.46 12.29 -26.71
CA ASN A 403 -69.86 11.80 -27.97
C ASN A 403 -68.36 11.60 -27.83
#